data_AF-A0A9N9HH49-F1
#
_entry.id   AF-A0A9N9HH49-F1
#
_cell.length_a   1.000
_cell.length_b   1.000
_cell.length_c   1.000
_cell.angle_alpha   90.00
_cell.angle_beta   90.00
_cell.angle_gamma   90.00
#
_symmetry.space_group_name_H-M   'P 1'
#
loop_
_entity.id
_entity.type
_entity.pdbx_description
1 polymer ?
#
loop_
_entity_poly.entity_id
_entity_poly.type
_entity_poly.pdbx_seq_one_letter_code
_entity_poly.pdbx_strand_id
1 'polypeptide(L)'
;GPIEVTQLNLGEEYPMFNNARIRPSEQPGRMRVEVDCVFTDQITLGIDTHIFINWPKPKIAVLPISMVVSVVKFSATMTLEIVNTHQSTSIATSALPDFALCFDVQSLIGSCSKLESVPKVTHILTSKLRNLF
;
A
#
# COMPACT_ATOMS: atom_id res chain seq x y z
N GLY A 1 -1.90 -11.33 15.71
CA GLY A 1 -0.68 -11.49 16.53
C GLY A 1 0.37 -10.52 16.04
N PRO A 2 1.65 -10.74 16.32
CA PRO A 2 2.72 -9.97 15.67
C PRO A 2 2.64 -10.13 14.14
N ILE A 3 3.13 -9.12 13.43
CA ILE A 3 3.29 -9.09 11.98
C ILE A 3 4.81 -9.11 11.76
N GLU A 4 5.31 -10.15 11.12
CA GLU A 4 6.73 -10.32 10.83
C GLU A 4 6.95 -10.23 9.33
N VAL A 5 7.90 -9.39 8.90
CA VAL A 5 8.26 -9.26 7.49
C VAL A 5 9.27 -10.37 7.16
N THR A 6 8.91 -11.25 6.23
CA THR A 6 9.72 -12.39 5.82
C THR A 6 10.44 -12.17 4.50
N GLN A 7 9.87 -11.33 3.63
CA GLN A 7 10.43 -11.02 2.31
C GLN A 7 10.13 -9.57 1.93
N LEU A 8 11.08 -8.92 1.27
CA LEU A 8 10.88 -7.63 0.62
C LEU A 8 11.52 -7.66 -0.76
N ASN A 9 10.74 -7.34 -1.80
CA ASN A 9 11.21 -7.08 -3.15
C ASN A 9 10.68 -5.71 -3.58
N LEU A 10 11.55 -4.84 -4.09
CA LEU A 10 11.21 -3.48 -4.51
C LEU A 10 10.95 -3.35 -6.01
N GLY A 11 11.01 -4.46 -6.75
CA GLY A 11 10.90 -4.47 -8.20
C GLY A 11 12.22 -4.14 -8.90
N GLU A 12 12.17 -4.12 -10.22
CA GLU A 12 13.30 -3.86 -11.12
C GLU A 12 13.00 -2.71 -12.12
N GLU A 13 11.72 -2.34 -12.27
CA GLU A 13 11.26 -1.25 -13.13
C GLU A 13 11.24 0.09 -12.37
N TYR A 14 11.02 1.17 -13.11
CA TYR A 14 11.07 2.53 -12.59
C TYR A 14 9.73 3.27 -12.78
N PRO A 15 9.39 4.19 -11.86
CA PRO A 15 8.21 5.04 -12.02
C PRO A 15 8.40 6.04 -13.16
N MET A 16 7.37 6.15 -14.00
CA MET A 16 7.31 7.09 -15.11
C MET A 16 6.59 8.35 -14.66
N PHE A 17 7.28 9.49 -14.72
CA PHE A 17 6.72 10.80 -14.44
C PHE A 17 6.51 11.58 -15.74
N ASN A 18 5.34 12.18 -15.92
CA ASN A 18 5.06 13.03 -17.07
C ASN A 18 4.06 14.13 -16.73
N ASN A 19 3.78 15.00 -17.71
CA ASN A 19 2.70 15.99 -17.62
C ASN A 19 2.80 16.91 -16.40
N ALA A 20 4.03 17.35 -16.10
CA ALA A 20 4.29 18.25 -14.98
C ALA A 20 3.64 19.62 -15.23
N ARG A 21 2.86 20.09 -14.26
CA ARG A 21 2.08 21.33 -14.31
C ARG A 21 2.31 22.14 -13.05
N ILE A 22 2.41 23.45 -13.19
CA ILE A 22 2.48 24.36 -12.05
C ILE A 22 1.08 24.90 -11.78
N ARG A 23 0.63 24.81 -10.53
CA ARG A 23 -0.66 25.29 -10.04
C ARG A 23 -0.46 26.23 -8.84
N PRO A 24 -1.36 27.19 -8.62
CA PRO A 24 -1.41 27.86 -7.33
C PRO A 24 -1.66 26.84 -6.22
N SER A 25 -0.97 26.99 -5.09
CA SER A 25 -1.26 26.21 -3.87
C SER A 25 -2.53 26.76 -3.20
N GLU A 26 -3.13 25.97 -2.32
CA GLU A 26 -4.25 26.40 -1.45
C GLU A 26 -3.84 27.59 -0.56
N GLN A 27 -2.54 27.71 -0.26
CA GLN A 27 -2.00 28.81 0.52
C GLN A 27 -1.63 30.00 -0.39
N PRO A 28 -2.06 31.23 -0.05
CA PRO A 28 -1.74 32.42 -0.81
C PRO A 28 -0.22 32.59 -0.99
N GLY A 29 0.21 32.88 -2.21
CA GLY A 29 1.62 33.14 -2.52
C GLY A 29 2.49 31.88 -2.61
N ARG A 30 1.92 30.68 -2.52
CA ARG A 30 2.64 29.42 -2.74
C ARG A 30 2.24 28.76 -4.07
N MET A 31 3.15 27.96 -4.60
CA MET A 31 2.97 27.22 -5.84
C MET A 31 3.13 25.73 -5.56
N ARG A 32 2.30 24.91 -6.22
CA ARG A 32 2.35 23.46 -6.18
C ARG A 32 2.65 22.95 -7.59
N VAL A 33 3.51 21.96 -7.69
CA VAL A 33 3.73 21.18 -8.91
C VAL A 33 2.83 19.96 -8.85
N GLU A 34 2.07 19.70 -9.90
CA GLU A 34 1.36 18.45 -10.13
C GLU A 34 2.10 17.67 -11.21
N VAL A 35 2.31 16.38 -11.03
CA VAL A 35 2.99 15.50 -11.98
C VAL A 35 2.28 14.15 -12.00
N ASP A 36 1.99 13.65 -13.19
CA ASP A 36 1.38 12.33 -13.34
C ASP A 36 2.48 11.28 -13.14
N CYS A 37 2.24 10.30 -12.26
CA CYS A 37 3.15 9.21 -11.93
C CYS A 37 2.47 7.88 -12.25
N VAL A 38 3.13 7.05 -13.04
CA VAL A 38 2.69 5.68 -13.34
C VAL A 38 3.84 4.73 -13.06
N PHE A 39 3.57 3.72 -12.23
CA PHE A 39 4.49 2.66 -11.89
C PHE A 39 3.81 1.31 -12.11
N THR A 40 4.41 0.44 -12.89
CA THR A 40 3.89 -0.89 -13.22
C THR A 40 5.00 -1.90 -13.05
N ASP A 41 5.03 -2.53 -11.88
CA ASP A 41 6.00 -3.54 -11.46
C ASP A 41 5.44 -4.27 -10.23
N GLN A 42 6.15 -5.27 -9.72
CA GLN A 42 5.80 -6.05 -8.53
C GLN A 42 6.65 -5.67 -7.30
N ILE A 43 6.23 -4.63 -6.57
CA ILE A 43 6.76 -4.38 -5.21
C ILE A 43 6.10 -5.37 -4.26
N THR A 44 6.86 -6.30 -3.71
CA THR A 44 6.34 -7.45 -2.97
C THR A 44 6.81 -7.46 -1.52
N LEU A 45 5.88 -7.74 -0.60
CA LEU A 45 6.10 -7.87 0.82
C LEU A 45 5.55 -9.23 1.31
N GLY A 46 6.45 -10.09 1.76
CA GLY A 46 6.12 -11.32 2.46
C GLY A 46 5.90 -11.04 3.95
N ILE A 47 4.80 -11.54 4.50
CA ILE A 47 4.37 -11.32 5.88
C ILE A 47 3.94 -12.64 6.50
N ASP A 48 4.48 -12.93 7.68
CA ASP A 48 3.95 -13.95 8.57
C ASP A 48 3.12 -13.29 9.68
N THR A 49 1.91 -13.80 9.91
CA THR A 49 1.07 -13.32 10.99
C THR A 49 0.19 -14.41 11.58
N HIS A 50 -0.36 -14.10 12.75
CA HIS A 50 -1.29 -14.96 13.47
C HIS A 50 -2.68 -14.32 13.46
N ILE A 51 -3.66 -14.98 12.84
CA ILE A 51 -5.05 -14.52 12.85
C ILE A 51 -5.81 -15.19 13.99
N PHE A 52 -6.53 -14.39 14.77
CA PHE A 52 -7.41 -14.86 15.83
C PHE A 52 -8.81 -15.14 15.25
N ILE A 53 -9.30 -16.37 15.40
CA ILE A 53 -10.64 -16.78 14.97
C ILE A 53 -11.60 -16.71 16.16
N ASN A 54 -12.68 -15.94 16.00
CA ASN A 54 -13.64 -15.64 17.07
C ASN A 54 -15.06 -16.18 16.80
N TRP A 55 -15.23 -17.12 15.87
CA TRP A 55 -16.54 -17.70 15.54
C TRP A 55 -16.49 -19.24 15.54
N PRO A 56 -17.46 -19.94 16.16
CA PRO A 56 -18.68 -19.45 16.85
C PRO A 56 -18.50 -18.99 18.31
N LYS A 57 -17.29 -19.02 18.87
CA LYS A 57 -16.93 -18.53 20.22
C LYS A 57 -15.70 -17.62 20.15
N PRO A 58 -15.54 -16.62 21.03
CA PRO A 58 -14.34 -15.80 21.07
C PRO A 58 -13.10 -16.62 21.41
N LYS A 59 -11.96 -16.31 20.76
CA LYS A 59 -10.64 -16.96 20.93
C LYS A 59 -10.63 -18.48 20.70
N ILE A 60 -11.33 -19.00 19.69
CA ILE A 60 -11.34 -20.44 19.39
C ILE A 60 -9.97 -20.94 18.94
N ALA A 61 -9.31 -20.19 18.05
CA ALA A 61 -8.05 -20.64 17.47
C ALA A 61 -7.18 -19.47 17.04
N VAL A 62 -5.87 -19.72 17.04
CA VAL A 62 -4.86 -18.86 16.44
C VAL A 62 -4.31 -19.61 15.23
N LEU A 63 -4.48 -19.05 14.03
CA LEU A 63 -3.99 -19.65 12.79
C LEU A 63 -2.76 -18.89 12.31
N PRO A 64 -1.57 -19.52 12.25
CA PRO A 64 -0.43 -18.94 11.57
C PRO A 64 -0.69 -18.93 10.06
N ILE A 65 -0.46 -17.79 9.43
CA ILE A 65 -0.65 -17.59 7.98
C ILE A 65 0.55 -16.82 7.45
N SER A 66 1.14 -17.36 6.40
CA SER A 66 2.10 -16.68 5.54
C SER A 66 1.39 -16.07 4.34
N MET A 67 1.72 -14.83 4.02
CA MET A 67 1.12 -14.06 2.93
C MET A 67 2.17 -13.32 2.14
N VAL A 68 1.90 -13.13 0.86
CA VAL A 68 2.69 -12.31 -0.05
C VAL A 68 1.74 -11.26 -0.62
N VAL A 69 2.05 -9.99 -0.38
CA VAL A 69 1.29 -8.85 -0.91
C VAL A 69 2.17 -8.14 -1.91
N SER A 70 1.68 -7.94 -3.13
CA SER A 70 2.39 -7.23 -4.18
C SER A 70 1.59 -6.02 -4.63
N VAL A 71 2.20 -4.84 -4.69
CA VAL A 71 1.69 -3.73 -5.50
C VAL A 71 2.08 -4.01 -6.94
N VAL A 72 1.10 -4.16 -7.82
CA VAL A 72 1.32 -4.49 -9.25
C VAL A 72 1.20 -3.28 -10.17
N LYS A 73 0.48 -2.25 -9.70
CA LYS A 73 0.31 -0.99 -10.43
C LYS A 73 -0.01 0.12 -9.44
N PHE A 74 0.69 1.22 -9.60
CA PHE A 74 0.37 2.50 -8.97
C PHE A 74 0.25 3.56 -10.06
N SER A 75 -0.82 4.34 -10.05
CA SER A 75 -1.04 5.44 -10.99
C SER A 75 -1.69 6.58 -10.23
N ALA A 76 -1.04 7.74 -10.18
CA ALA A 76 -1.51 8.88 -9.41
C ALA A 76 -1.07 10.20 -10.02
N THR A 77 -1.84 11.25 -9.77
CA THR A 77 -1.33 12.62 -9.87
C THR A 77 -0.63 12.95 -8.56
N MET A 78 0.70 12.97 -8.59
CA MET A 78 1.54 13.37 -7.46
C MET A 78 1.67 14.87 -7.43
N THR A 79 1.84 15.41 -6.23
CA THR A 79 1.99 16.83 -6.06
C THR A 79 3.14 17.17 -5.14
N LEU A 80 3.82 18.27 -5.44
CA LEU A 80 5.02 18.71 -4.78
C LEU A 80 4.90 20.19 -4.44
N GLU A 81 5.22 20.56 -3.21
CA GLU A 81 5.24 21.94 -2.75
C GLU A 81 6.54 22.19 -1.98
N ILE A 82 7.26 23.26 -2.33
CA ILE A 82 8.44 23.66 -1.58
C ILE A 82 7.97 24.48 -0.39
N VAL A 83 8.16 23.95 0.81
CA VAL A 83 7.87 24.63 2.06
C VAL A 83 9.17 25.19 2.60
N ASN A 84 9.28 26.53 2.56
CA ASN A 84 10.42 27.24 3.12
C ASN A 84 10.03 27.88 4.45
N THR A 85 10.77 27.54 5.51
CA THR A 85 10.68 28.16 6.82
C THR A 85 11.99 28.89 7.11
N HIS A 86 12.01 29.80 8.09
CA HIS A 86 13.24 30.51 8.48
C HIS A 86 14.40 29.59 8.91
N GLN A 87 14.13 28.31 9.19
CA GLN A 87 15.11 27.36 9.72
C GLN A 87 15.40 26.19 8.77
N SER A 88 14.51 25.88 7.83
CA SER A 88 14.66 24.75 6.92
C SER A 88 13.82 24.90 5.65
N THR A 89 14.32 24.31 4.56
CA THR A 89 13.58 24.11 3.33
C THR A 89 13.24 22.63 3.20
N SER A 90 11.98 22.31 2.90
CA SER A 90 11.50 20.94 2.74
C SER A 90 10.57 20.84 1.54
N ILE A 91 10.45 19.64 0.98
CA ILE A 91 9.51 19.36 -0.11
C ILE A 91 8.36 18.54 0.50
N ALA A 92 7.16 19.12 0.49
CA ALA A 92 5.95 18.40 0.82
C ALA A 92 5.47 17.66 -0.42
N THR A 93 5.20 16.37 -0.31
CA THR A 93 4.67 15.55 -1.41
C THR A 93 3.39 14.85 -0.99
N SER A 94 2.44 14.76 -1.92
CA SER A 94 1.18 14.03 -1.71
C SER A 94 0.59 13.53 -3.03
N ALA A 95 -0.18 12.44 -2.99
CA ALA A 95 -0.98 11.98 -4.12
C ALA A 95 -2.40 12.56 -4.05
N LEU A 96 -3.00 12.87 -5.20
CA LEU A 96 -4.42 13.22 -5.25
C LEU A 96 -5.31 11.98 -4.98
N PRO A 97 -6.54 12.14 -4.45
CA PRO A 97 -7.37 11.01 -3.99
C PRO A 97 -7.87 10.06 -5.09
N ASP A 98 -7.78 10.46 -6.35
CA ASP A 98 -8.21 9.69 -7.53
C ASP A 98 -7.14 8.70 -8.04
N PHE A 99 -6.16 8.36 -7.19
CA PHE A 99 -5.12 7.41 -7.52
C PHE A 99 -5.67 5.98 -7.68
N ALA A 100 -5.01 5.21 -8.54
CA ALA A 100 -5.22 3.77 -8.69
C ALA A 100 -4.05 3.01 -8.06
N LEU A 101 -4.35 2.19 -7.06
CA LEU A 101 -3.40 1.30 -6.41
C LEU A 101 -3.93 -0.14 -6.47
N CYS A 102 -3.29 -0.95 -7.31
CA CYS A 102 -3.66 -2.34 -7.54
C CYS A 102 -2.75 -3.27 -6.74
N PHE A 103 -3.36 -4.17 -5.99
CA PHE A 103 -2.66 -5.18 -5.21
C PHE A 103 -2.94 -6.57 -5.75
N ASP A 104 -1.92 -7.42 -5.77
CA ASP A 104 -2.07 -8.87 -5.79
C ASP A 104 -1.77 -9.42 -4.38
N VAL A 105 -2.56 -10.39 -3.93
CA VAL A 105 -2.40 -10.98 -2.59
C VAL A 105 -2.49 -12.49 -2.69
N GLN A 106 -1.39 -13.14 -2.33
CA GLN A 106 -1.28 -14.60 -2.31
C GLN A 106 -1.09 -15.06 -0.87
N SER A 107 -1.82 -16.10 -0.46
CA SER A 107 -1.67 -16.67 0.87
C SER A 107 -1.08 -18.07 0.76
N LEU A 108 0.08 -18.28 1.40
CA LEU A 108 0.71 -19.57 1.56
C LEU A 108 0.15 -20.22 2.82
N ILE A 109 -1.09 -20.68 2.72
CA ILE A 109 -1.67 -21.53 3.77
C ILE A 109 -1.12 -22.93 3.50
N GLY A 110 -0.27 -23.41 4.42
CA GLY A 110 0.38 -24.71 4.31
C GLY A 110 -0.60 -25.85 4.01
N SER A 111 -0.08 -26.90 3.36
CA SER A 111 -0.76 -28.08 2.78
C SER A 111 -1.69 -28.91 3.69
N CYS A 112 -2.04 -28.45 4.90
CA CYS A 112 -2.86 -29.19 5.86
C CYS A 112 -4.05 -28.40 6.43
N SER A 113 -4.62 -27.43 5.70
CA SER A 113 -5.93 -26.92 6.09
C SER A 113 -6.87 -26.73 4.91
N LYS A 114 -7.72 -27.74 4.70
CA LYS A 114 -9.05 -27.58 4.09
C LYS A 114 -9.86 -26.60 4.96
N LEU A 115 -9.57 -25.32 4.83
CA LEU A 115 -10.35 -24.25 5.44
C LEU A 115 -11.17 -23.59 4.33
N GLU A 116 -12.49 -23.73 4.38
CA GLU A 116 -13.44 -23.05 3.47
C GLU A 116 -13.33 -21.49 3.51
N SER A 117 -12.52 -20.93 4.41
CA SER A 117 -12.46 -19.50 4.72
C SER A 117 -11.26 -18.74 4.11
N VAL A 118 -10.41 -19.37 3.29
CA VAL A 118 -9.26 -18.71 2.64
C VAL A 118 -9.66 -17.42 1.89
N PRO A 119 -10.74 -17.38 1.08
CA PRO A 119 -11.10 -16.18 0.33
C PRO A 119 -11.50 -14.98 1.21
N LYS A 120 -12.03 -15.23 2.41
CA LYS A 120 -12.50 -14.18 3.34
C LYS A 120 -11.35 -13.43 3.99
N VAL A 121 -10.23 -14.12 4.27
CA VAL A 121 -9.04 -13.52 4.87
C VAL A 121 -8.37 -12.57 3.89
N THR A 122 -8.17 -13.02 2.64
CA THR A 122 -7.62 -12.20 1.56
C THR A 122 -8.44 -10.92 1.39
N HIS A 123 -9.77 -11.04 1.35
CA HIS A 123 -10.65 -9.87 1.20
C HIS A 123 -10.53 -8.86 2.35
N ILE A 124 -10.49 -9.33 3.61
CA ILE A 124 -10.32 -8.45 4.78
C ILE A 124 -8.97 -7.74 4.73
N LEU A 125 -7.90 -8.43 4.35
CA LEU A 125 -6.57 -7.81 4.22
C LEU A 125 -6.52 -6.77 3.10
N THR A 126 -7.02 -7.09 1.91
CA THR A 126 -7.09 -6.13 0.81
C THR A 126 -7.89 -4.89 1.23
N SER A 127 -9.00 -5.06 1.95
CA SER A 127 -9.80 -3.92 2.44
C SER A 127 -9.06 -3.06 3.46
N LYS A 128 -8.30 -3.67 4.38
CA LYS A 128 -7.47 -2.92 5.35
C LYS A 128 -6.32 -2.19 4.68
N LEU A 129 -5.64 -2.80 3.72
CA LEU A 129 -4.59 -2.14 2.95
C LEU A 129 -5.14 -0.96 2.16
N ARG A 130 -6.30 -1.11 1.53
CA ARG A 130 -7.00 -0.01 0.86
C ARG A 130 -7.47 1.12 1.78
N ASN A 131 -7.65 0.87 3.07
CA ASN A 131 -8.02 1.91 4.04
C ASN A 131 -6.80 2.63 4.65
N LEU A 132 -5.60 2.08 4.49
CA LEU A 132 -4.35 2.69 4.98
C LEU A 132 -3.76 3.69 3.98
N PHE A 133 -4.15 3.60 2.71
CA PHE A 133 -3.79 4.51 1.61
C PHE A 133 -5.02 5.29 1.16
#